data_AF-A0A950CRU1-F1
#
_entry.id   AF-A0A950CRU1-F1
#
_cell.length_a   1.000
_cell.length_b   1.000
_cell.length_c   1.000
_cell.angle_alpha   90.00
_cell.angle_beta   90.00
_cell.angle_gamma   90.00
#
_symmetry.space_group_name_H-M   'P 1'
#
loop_
_entity.id
_entity.type
_entity.pdbx_description
1 polymer ?
#
loop_
_entity_poly.entity_id
_entity_poly.type
_entity_poly.pdbx_seq_one_letter_code
_entity_poly.pdbx_strand_id
1 'polypeptide(L)'
;MKITPVDLKDPELYRDGIPHQIFTQLRREAPVSWNPEANGRGFWAVTRYDDIVAVSKAPKVFSSAREHGGHRMFDEHIVGVAGLGANEAEAPMISMDPPRHNYYRRMLSPGFSPARIRQLEEPIRDRVRTILDRLHGRDTCDFVTDIAAELPIQMLAELLGVPQEDRGKLFEWSNALIAEDDPEYRPSPEVTAQKLASMREYAITLWNKRVERPGSDLISMLVNSRIDGEPMTREQYLGTFVLLVAAGNETTRNSIAGGFLALAEHPEQKRRLLDDPSLMSSAASEIVRWVSPVMHMRRTALEPAEIGGQSVGPGDKVILWYCSANRDESVF
;
A
#
# COMPACT_ATOMS: atom_id res chain seq x y z
N MET A 1 -6.93 -9.42 -34.05
CA MET A 1 -5.57 -8.87 -34.17
C MET A 1 -4.77 -9.49 -33.03
N LYS A 2 -3.63 -10.15 -33.26
CA LYS A 2 -2.87 -10.76 -32.15
C LYS A 2 -2.30 -9.63 -31.30
N ILE A 3 -2.61 -9.64 -30.00
CA ILE A 3 -2.08 -8.68 -29.03
C ILE A 3 -0.56 -8.76 -29.07
N THR A 4 0.11 -7.64 -29.29
CA THR A 4 1.56 -7.56 -29.10
C THR A 4 1.84 -7.87 -27.63
N PRO A 5 2.71 -8.83 -27.29
CA PRO A 5 3.05 -9.10 -25.90
C PRO A 5 3.58 -7.83 -25.25
N VAL A 6 2.85 -7.29 -24.27
CA VAL A 6 3.25 -6.12 -23.48
C VAL A 6 3.87 -6.66 -22.19
N ASP A 7 5.06 -6.21 -21.82
CA ASP A 7 5.65 -6.51 -20.51
C ASP A 7 5.03 -5.58 -19.46
N LEU A 8 4.05 -6.06 -18.69
CA LEU A 8 3.34 -5.21 -17.72
C LEU A 8 4.21 -4.83 -16.52
N LYS A 9 5.39 -5.43 -16.37
CA LYS A 9 6.36 -5.05 -15.34
C LYS A 9 7.24 -3.87 -15.76
N ASP A 10 7.33 -3.57 -17.06
CA ASP A 10 8.18 -2.49 -17.56
C ASP A 10 7.71 -1.13 -17.00
N PRO A 11 8.52 -0.47 -16.14
CA PRO A 11 8.14 0.83 -15.57
C PRO A 11 7.96 1.91 -16.63
N GLU A 12 8.59 1.77 -17.80
CA GLU A 12 8.47 2.72 -18.90
C GLU A 12 7.04 2.84 -19.43
N LEU A 13 6.23 1.77 -19.32
CA LEU A 13 4.81 1.81 -19.69
C LEU A 13 3.97 2.73 -18.82
N TYR A 14 4.47 3.10 -17.64
CA TYR A 14 3.76 3.89 -16.63
C TYR A 14 4.28 5.32 -16.53
N ARG A 15 5.29 5.70 -17.33
CA ARG A 15 5.93 7.02 -17.32
C ARG A 15 4.93 8.16 -17.45
N ASP A 16 3.98 8.03 -18.38
CA ASP A 16 2.95 9.04 -18.65
C ASP A 16 1.64 8.75 -17.89
N GLY A 17 1.70 7.89 -16.87
CA GLY A 17 0.55 7.41 -16.11
C GLY A 17 0.15 5.98 -16.47
N ILE A 18 -0.93 5.50 -15.84
CA ILE A 18 -1.39 4.12 -16.01
C ILE A 18 -1.87 3.89 -17.46
N PRO A 19 -1.38 2.86 -18.18
CA PRO A 19 -1.71 2.63 -19.59
C PRO A 19 -3.12 2.02 -19.74
N HIS A 20 -4.16 2.82 -19.46
CA HIS A 20 -5.55 2.36 -19.39
C HIS A 20 -6.05 1.72 -20.70
N GLN A 21 -5.52 2.14 -21.86
CA GLN A 21 -5.88 1.54 -23.15
C GLN A 21 -5.41 0.07 -23.24
N ILE A 22 -4.20 -0.24 -22.74
CA ILE A 22 -3.66 -1.60 -22.69
C ILE A 22 -4.55 -2.45 -21.77
N PHE A 23 -4.84 -1.97 -20.57
CA PHE A 23 -5.71 -2.68 -19.63
C PHE A 23 -7.13 -2.90 -20.18
N THR A 24 -7.68 -1.94 -20.92
CA THR A 24 -8.99 -2.09 -21.58
C THR A 24 -8.97 -3.19 -22.63
N GLN A 25 -7.91 -3.26 -23.45
CA GLN A 25 -7.75 -4.33 -24.42
C GLN A 25 -7.58 -5.69 -23.72
N LEU A 26 -6.74 -5.78 -22.69
CA LEU A 26 -6.53 -7.01 -21.92
C LEU A 26 -7.84 -7.51 -21.31
N ARG A 27 -8.62 -6.64 -20.65
CA ARG A 27 -9.93 -7.04 -20.11
C ARG A 27 -10.85 -7.63 -21.18
N ARG A 28 -10.82 -7.12 -22.42
CA ARG A 28 -11.71 -7.61 -23.49
C ARG A 28 -11.21 -8.90 -24.13
N GLU A 29 -9.91 -8.98 -24.41
CA GLU A 29 -9.36 -10.01 -25.30
C GLU A 29 -8.58 -11.10 -24.55
N ALA A 30 -7.97 -10.80 -23.42
CA ALA A 30 -7.11 -11.70 -22.65
C ALA A 30 -7.11 -11.35 -21.15
N PRO A 31 -8.28 -11.46 -20.46
CA PRO A 31 -8.46 -10.91 -19.11
C PRO A 31 -7.60 -11.60 -18.05
N VAL A 32 -7.29 -12.88 -18.30
CA VAL A 32 -6.28 -13.66 -17.61
C VAL A 32 -5.28 -14.11 -18.67
N SER A 33 -4.04 -13.65 -18.56
CA SER A 33 -3.04 -13.91 -19.59
C SER A 33 -1.65 -14.05 -18.99
N TRP A 34 -0.81 -14.85 -19.63
CA TRP A 34 0.58 -14.98 -19.23
C TRP A 34 1.39 -13.77 -19.66
N ASN A 35 2.11 -13.17 -18.71
CA ASN A 35 3.04 -12.07 -18.92
C ASN A 35 4.49 -12.55 -18.74
N PRO A 36 5.36 -12.45 -19.76
CA PRO A 36 6.77 -12.76 -19.60
C PRO A 36 7.42 -11.75 -18.66
N GLU A 37 8.41 -12.18 -17.88
CA GLU A 37 9.17 -11.31 -16.98
C GLU A 37 10.66 -11.42 -17.34
N ALA A 38 11.27 -10.34 -17.84
CA ALA A 38 12.65 -10.38 -18.35
C ALA A 38 13.67 -10.93 -17.32
N ASN A 39 13.46 -10.62 -16.04
CA ASN A 39 14.32 -11.03 -14.92
C ASN A 39 13.65 -12.05 -13.99
N GLY A 40 12.73 -12.87 -14.49
CA GLY A 40 11.98 -13.80 -13.65
C GLY A 40 11.27 -14.90 -14.43
N ARG A 41 10.38 -15.62 -13.74
CA ARG A 41 9.68 -16.78 -14.30
C ARG A 41 8.42 -16.41 -15.09
N GLY A 42 8.05 -15.13 -15.17
CA GLY A 42 6.75 -14.68 -15.68
C GLY A 42 5.64 -14.78 -14.64
N PHE A 43 4.45 -14.33 -15.00
CA PHE A 43 3.27 -14.35 -14.14
C PHE A 43 1.95 -14.34 -14.92
N TRP A 44 0.89 -14.81 -14.27
CA TRP A 44 -0.48 -14.63 -14.75
C TRP A 44 -0.98 -13.23 -14.38
N ALA A 45 -1.24 -12.39 -15.38
CA ALA A 45 -1.87 -11.09 -15.22
C ALA A 45 -3.39 -11.23 -15.21
N VAL A 46 -4.02 -10.83 -14.11
CA VAL A 46 -5.48 -10.81 -13.93
C VAL A 46 -5.94 -9.36 -13.97
N THR A 47 -6.85 -9.03 -14.88
CA THR A 47 -7.18 -7.62 -15.20
C THR A 47 -8.66 -7.26 -15.03
N ARG A 48 -9.57 -8.24 -14.93
CA ARG A 48 -10.99 -8.01 -14.69
C ARG A 48 -11.32 -7.94 -13.20
N TYR A 49 -12.34 -7.17 -12.88
CA TYR A 49 -12.80 -6.96 -11.51
C TYR A 49 -13.20 -8.27 -10.83
N ASP A 50 -14.09 -9.03 -11.44
CA ASP A 50 -14.64 -10.26 -10.84
C ASP A 50 -13.57 -11.34 -10.62
N ASP A 51 -12.64 -11.50 -11.56
CA ASP A 51 -11.52 -12.44 -11.43
C ASP A 51 -10.59 -12.04 -10.26
N ILE A 52 -10.26 -10.74 -10.16
CA ILE A 52 -9.46 -10.21 -9.04
C ILE A 52 -10.16 -10.41 -7.70
N VAL A 53 -11.48 -10.18 -7.63
CA VAL A 53 -12.28 -10.40 -6.42
C VAL A 53 -12.31 -11.88 -6.05
N ALA A 54 -12.48 -12.78 -7.03
CA ALA A 54 -12.47 -14.22 -6.80
C ALA A 54 -11.14 -14.70 -6.22
N VAL A 55 -10.02 -14.30 -6.83
CA VAL A 55 -8.66 -14.63 -6.34
C VAL A 55 -8.45 -14.06 -4.94
N SER A 56 -8.82 -12.80 -4.71
CA SER A 56 -8.62 -12.13 -3.41
C SER A 56 -9.41 -12.78 -2.27
N LYS A 57 -10.56 -13.40 -2.56
CA LYS A 57 -11.43 -14.08 -1.58
C LYS A 57 -11.03 -15.54 -1.31
N ALA A 58 -10.06 -16.08 -2.04
CA ALA A 58 -9.64 -17.47 -1.93
C ALA A 58 -8.19 -17.61 -1.40
N PRO A 59 -7.84 -17.09 -0.20
CA PRO A 59 -6.46 -17.12 0.31
C PRO A 59 -5.92 -18.52 0.59
N LYS A 60 -6.78 -19.54 0.68
CA LYS A 60 -6.38 -20.95 0.78
C LYS A 60 -5.84 -21.51 -0.55
N VAL A 61 -6.27 -20.93 -1.67
CA VAL A 61 -5.84 -21.31 -3.02
C VAL A 61 -4.74 -20.35 -3.50
N PHE A 62 -4.89 -19.06 -3.20
CA PHE A 62 -4.01 -17.98 -3.64
C PHE A 62 -3.39 -17.27 -2.44
N SER A 63 -2.20 -17.73 -2.08
CA SER A 63 -1.45 -17.29 -0.91
C SER A 63 -0.86 -15.90 -1.05
N SER A 64 -0.77 -15.17 0.07
CA SER A 64 0.10 -13.99 0.22
C SER A 64 1.32 -14.27 1.11
N ALA A 65 1.46 -15.49 1.64
CA ALA A 65 2.51 -15.83 2.58
C ALA A 65 3.90 -15.64 1.96
N ARG A 66 4.82 -15.07 2.76
CA ARG A 66 6.21 -14.85 2.34
C ARG A 66 6.88 -16.14 1.87
N GLU A 67 6.64 -17.27 2.53
CA GLU A 67 7.19 -18.59 2.15
C GLU A 67 6.76 -19.06 0.75
N HIS A 68 5.66 -18.50 0.23
CA HIS A 68 5.17 -18.73 -1.12
C HIS A 68 5.48 -17.55 -2.07
N GLY A 69 6.30 -16.59 -1.61
CA GLY A 69 6.84 -15.48 -2.38
C GLY A 69 6.18 -14.12 -2.14
N GLY A 70 5.18 -14.03 -1.25
CA GLY A 70 4.69 -12.75 -0.73
C GLY A 70 3.69 -12.02 -1.62
N HIS A 71 3.51 -10.72 -1.34
CA HIS A 71 2.48 -9.86 -1.95
C HIS A 71 3.03 -8.88 -3.00
N ARG A 72 4.35 -8.73 -3.11
CA ARG A 72 5.02 -7.91 -4.14
C ARG A 72 5.32 -8.72 -5.39
N MET A 73 5.56 -8.04 -6.52
CA MET A 73 5.78 -8.73 -7.80
C MET A 73 7.07 -9.59 -7.80
N PHE A 74 8.10 -9.15 -7.09
CA PHE A 74 9.30 -9.95 -6.86
C PHE A 74 9.09 -10.99 -5.75
N ASP A 75 10.04 -11.92 -5.65
CA ASP A 75 9.93 -12.99 -4.66
C ASP A 75 10.52 -12.60 -3.30
N GLU A 76 9.65 -12.33 -2.34
CA GLU A 76 10.04 -11.92 -0.98
C GLU A 76 10.73 -13.03 -0.18
N HIS A 77 10.56 -14.29 -0.56
CA HIS A 77 11.29 -15.40 0.03
C HIS A 77 12.76 -15.38 -0.39
N ILE A 78 13.01 -15.04 -1.67
CA ILE A 78 14.34 -15.07 -2.27
C ILE A 78 15.11 -13.76 -2.02
N VAL A 79 14.46 -12.61 -2.28
CA VAL A 79 15.11 -11.28 -2.21
C VAL A 79 15.11 -10.73 -0.78
N GLY A 80 14.18 -11.19 0.07
CA GLY A 80 13.89 -10.59 1.36
C GLY A 80 13.08 -9.28 1.23
N VAL A 81 12.84 -8.61 2.36
CA VAL A 81 12.25 -7.25 2.38
C VAL A 81 13.37 -6.28 2.77
N ALA A 82 14.29 -5.93 1.86
CA ALA A 82 15.37 -4.98 2.14
C ALA A 82 16.09 -5.20 3.51
N GLY A 83 16.37 -6.45 3.91
CA GLY A 83 16.99 -6.75 5.23
C GLY A 83 16.07 -6.64 6.47
N LEU A 84 14.79 -6.31 6.28
CA LEU A 84 13.68 -6.51 7.22
C LEU A 84 12.93 -7.80 6.86
N GLY A 85 12.40 -8.52 7.84
CA GLY A 85 11.78 -9.81 7.52
C GLY A 85 12.77 -10.92 7.21
N ALA A 86 14.07 -10.80 7.54
CA ALA A 86 15.06 -11.86 7.28
C ALA A 86 14.68 -13.17 7.98
N ASN A 87 14.05 -13.06 9.16
CA ASN A 87 13.44 -14.16 9.91
C ASN A 87 11.92 -14.19 9.69
N GLU A 88 11.32 -15.38 9.70
CA GLU A 88 9.88 -15.60 9.56
C GLU A 88 9.05 -14.87 10.63
N ALA A 89 9.63 -14.65 11.82
CA ALA A 89 9.01 -13.88 12.90
C ALA A 89 8.83 -12.39 12.58
N GLU A 90 9.64 -11.85 11.67
CA GLU A 90 9.59 -10.44 11.24
C GLU A 90 8.75 -10.23 9.98
N ALA A 91 8.17 -11.28 9.39
CA ALA A 91 7.32 -11.13 8.21
C ALA A 91 6.14 -10.18 8.56
N PRO A 92 5.84 -9.18 7.72
CA PRO A 92 4.71 -8.30 7.95
C PRO A 92 3.40 -9.04 7.68
N MET A 93 2.30 -8.67 8.36
CA MET A 93 1.02 -9.38 8.22
C MET A 93 0.44 -9.37 6.79
N ILE A 94 0.85 -8.42 5.94
CA ILE A 94 0.46 -8.40 4.52
C ILE A 94 1.06 -9.58 3.73
N SER A 95 2.17 -10.15 4.22
CA SER A 95 2.84 -11.33 3.67
C SER A 95 2.53 -12.59 4.50
N MET A 96 1.30 -12.71 5.02
CA MET A 96 0.84 -13.86 5.80
C MET A 96 -0.54 -14.33 5.32
N ASP A 97 -0.81 -15.62 5.50
CA ASP A 97 -2.14 -16.19 5.31
C ASP A 97 -2.85 -16.47 6.65
N PRO A 98 -4.19 -16.66 6.64
CA PRO A 98 -4.92 -17.23 7.76
C PRO A 98 -4.38 -18.62 8.17
N PRO A 99 -4.38 -18.97 9.47
CA PRO A 99 -4.95 -18.21 10.58
C PRO A 99 -4.02 -17.13 11.16
N ARG A 100 -2.70 -17.19 10.90
CA ARG A 100 -1.72 -16.28 11.51
C ARG A 100 -2.04 -14.81 11.21
N HIS A 101 -2.35 -14.49 9.96
CA HIS A 101 -2.81 -13.14 9.55
C HIS A 101 -3.97 -12.63 10.41
N ASN A 102 -4.93 -13.49 10.76
CA ASN A 102 -6.12 -13.09 11.50
C ASN A 102 -5.79 -12.60 12.91
N TYR A 103 -4.78 -13.19 13.56
CA TYR A 103 -4.32 -12.74 14.87
C TYR A 103 -3.77 -11.32 14.79
N TYR A 104 -2.82 -11.06 13.89
CA TYR A 104 -2.25 -9.71 13.70
C TYR A 104 -3.33 -8.69 13.33
N ARG A 105 -4.23 -9.04 12.40
CA ARG A 105 -5.30 -8.14 11.98
C ARG A 105 -6.25 -7.82 13.13
N ARG A 106 -6.57 -8.79 14.00
CA ARG A 106 -7.41 -8.58 15.18
C ARG A 106 -6.80 -7.60 16.19
N MET A 107 -5.47 -7.56 16.31
CA MET A 107 -4.77 -6.63 17.22
C MET A 107 -4.84 -5.18 16.76
N LEU A 108 -4.69 -4.96 15.45
CA LEU A 108 -4.71 -3.62 14.87
C LEU A 108 -6.12 -3.07 14.69
N SER A 109 -7.11 -3.95 14.43
CA SER A 109 -8.49 -3.57 14.10
C SER A 109 -9.12 -2.52 15.03
N PRO A 110 -8.94 -2.56 16.38
CA PRO A 110 -9.52 -1.55 17.27
C PRO A 110 -9.04 -0.13 16.98
N GLY A 111 -7.77 0.04 16.59
CA GLY A 111 -7.18 1.33 16.25
C GLY A 111 -7.70 1.92 14.94
N PHE A 112 -8.37 1.11 14.12
CA PHE A 112 -9.04 1.51 12.88
C PHE A 112 -10.57 1.37 12.95
N SER A 113 -11.14 1.25 14.16
CA SER A 113 -12.58 1.15 14.34
C SER A 113 -13.31 2.43 13.90
N PRO A 114 -14.58 2.37 13.46
CA PRO A 114 -15.34 3.56 13.05
C PRO A 114 -15.39 4.67 14.12
N ALA A 115 -15.43 4.29 15.40
CA ALA A 115 -15.40 5.23 16.51
C ALA A 115 -14.05 5.96 16.59
N ARG A 116 -12.93 5.24 16.42
CA ARG A 116 -11.60 5.85 16.40
C ARG A 116 -11.42 6.76 15.19
N ILE A 117 -11.88 6.34 14.00
CA ILE A 117 -11.82 7.18 12.79
C ILE A 117 -12.60 8.48 12.97
N ARG A 118 -13.80 8.46 13.55
CA ARG A 118 -14.57 9.69 13.85
C ARG A 118 -13.83 10.64 14.80
N GLN A 119 -13.06 10.12 15.75
CA GLN A 119 -12.25 10.95 16.65
C GLN A 119 -11.08 11.64 15.95
N LEU A 120 -10.64 11.12 14.79
CA LEU A 120 -9.56 11.71 14.01
C LEU A 120 -10.03 12.84 13.07
N GLU A 121 -11.34 13.03 12.89
CA GLU A 121 -11.87 13.99 11.91
C GLU A 121 -11.43 15.44 12.20
N GLU A 122 -11.65 15.95 13.41
CA GLU A 122 -11.23 17.30 13.77
C GLU A 122 -9.70 17.47 13.79
N PRO A 123 -8.90 16.55 14.37
CA PRO A 123 -7.44 16.59 14.22
C PRO A 123 -6.95 16.64 12.77
N ILE A 124 -7.55 15.83 11.87
CA ILE A 124 -7.24 15.87 10.43
C ILE A 124 -7.59 17.26 9.86
N ARG A 125 -8.76 17.79 10.19
CA ARG A 125 -9.23 19.09 9.72
C ARG A 125 -8.29 20.22 10.14
N ASP A 126 -7.84 20.24 11.38
CA ASP A 126 -6.91 21.24 11.91
C ASP A 126 -5.51 21.14 11.28
N ARG A 127 -5.04 19.92 11.02
CA ARG A 127 -3.79 19.69 10.29
C ARG A 127 -3.88 20.22 8.87
N VAL A 128 -4.98 19.93 8.16
CA VAL A 128 -5.22 20.46 6.81
C VAL A 128 -5.21 21.98 6.81
N ARG A 129 -5.90 22.64 7.74
CA ARG A 129 -5.86 24.12 7.89
C ARG A 129 -4.44 24.61 8.07
N THR A 130 -3.69 24.02 9.02
CA THR A 130 -2.30 24.41 9.31
C THR A 130 -1.38 24.22 8.10
N ILE A 131 -1.55 23.15 7.33
CA ILE A 131 -0.77 22.91 6.11
C ILE A 131 -1.06 23.99 5.07
N LEU A 132 -2.34 24.32 4.85
CA LEU A 132 -2.75 25.35 3.90
C LEU A 132 -2.32 26.76 4.34
N ASP A 133 -2.37 27.07 5.64
CA ASP A 133 -1.96 28.37 6.18
C ASP A 133 -0.48 28.68 5.94
N ARG A 134 0.39 27.65 5.88
CA ARG A 134 1.82 27.82 5.56
C ARG A 134 2.07 28.30 4.12
N LEU A 135 1.06 28.17 3.25
CA LEU A 135 1.11 28.62 1.86
C LEU A 135 0.56 30.03 1.69
N HIS A 136 0.11 30.67 2.77
CA HIS A 136 -0.39 32.05 2.73
C HIS A 136 0.66 32.99 2.13
N GLY A 137 0.25 33.82 1.18
CA GLY A 137 1.12 34.75 0.47
C GLY A 137 1.96 34.14 -0.66
N ARG A 138 1.78 32.85 -0.98
CA ARG A 138 2.38 32.22 -2.17
C ARG A 138 1.35 32.13 -3.30
N ASP A 139 1.75 32.51 -4.51
CA ASP A 139 0.91 32.34 -5.71
C ASP A 139 1.04 30.94 -6.33
N THR A 140 2.13 30.22 -6.03
CA THR A 140 2.43 28.88 -6.54
C THR A 140 3.02 28.01 -5.43
N CYS A 141 2.74 26.71 -5.48
CA CYS A 141 3.32 25.70 -4.59
C CYS A 141 3.45 24.38 -5.34
N ASP A 142 4.27 23.47 -4.82
CA ASP A 142 4.29 22.08 -5.26
C ASP A 142 3.26 21.31 -4.43
N PHE A 143 2.13 20.96 -5.05
CA PHE A 143 1.02 20.29 -4.36
C PHE A 143 1.43 18.97 -3.71
N VAL A 144 2.42 18.25 -4.26
CA VAL A 144 2.85 16.96 -3.71
C VAL A 144 3.62 17.17 -2.41
N THR A 145 4.68 17.97 -2.46
CA THR A 145 5.59 18.15 -1.32
C THR A 145 5.03 19.10 -0.27
N ASP A 146 4.34 20.18 -0.68
CA ASP A 146 3.81 21.19 0.23
C ASP A 146 2.48 20.77 0.89
N ILE A 147 1.71 19.85 0.29
CA ILE A 147 0.35 19.47 0.78
C ILE A 147 0.17 17.95 0.90
N ALA A 148 0.23 17.22 -0.21
CA ALA A 148 -0.21 15.83 -0.26
C ALA A 148 0.66 14.88 0.59
N ALA A 149 1.95 15.19 0.74
CA ALA A 149 2.88 14.42 1.57
C ALA A 149 2.77 14.75 3.07
N GLU A 150 2.40 15.98 3.43
CA GLU A 150 2.40 16.44 4.83
C GLU A 150 1.29 15.81 5.67
N LEU A 151 0.07 15.66 5.12
CA LEU A 151 -1.05 15.13 5.90
C LEU A 151 -0.85 13.65 6.27
N PRO A 152 -0.55 12.72 5.35
CA PRO A 152 -0.38 11.30 5.67
C PRO A 152 0.74 11.06 6.68
N ILE A 153 1.86 11.76 6.56
CA ILE A 153 3.00 11.55 7.47
C ILE A 153 2.72 12.05 8.88
N GLN A 154 2.02 13.18 9.01
CA GLN A 154 1.58 13.70 10.30
C GLN A 154 0.58 12.76 10.99
N MET A 155 -0.35 12.20 10.22
CA MET A 155 -1.32 11.22 10.70
C MET A 155 -0.68 9.89 11.09
N LEU A 156 0.29 9.41 10.31
CA LEU A 156 1.07 8.22 10.65
C LEU A 156 1.83 8.42 11.95
N ALA A 157 2.48 9.57 12.13
CA ALA A 157 3.18 9.90 13.38
C ALA A 157 2.24 9.87 14.59
N GLU A 158 1.06 10.50 14.47
CA GLU A 158 0.04 10.49 15.54
C GLU A 158 -0.46 9.08 15.86
N LEU A 159 -0.76 8.30 14.82
CA LEU A 159 -1.27 6.94 14.96
C LEU A 159 -0.26 6.00 15.65
N LEU A 160 1.03 6.16 15.34
CA LEU A 160 2.13 5.40 15.95
C LEU A 160 2.60 5.98 17.28
N GLY A 161 2.10 7.14 17.72
CA GLY A 161 2.58 7.82 18.93
C GLY A 161 4.02 8.33 18.80
N VAL A 162 4.46 8.58 17.57
CA VAL A 162 5.73 9.22 17.23
C VAL A 162 5.56 10.74 17.38
N PRO A 163 6.49 11.42 18.09
CA PRO A 163 6.46 12.88 18.20
C PRO A 163 6.46 13.56 16.83
N GLN A 164 5.73 14.65 16.69
CA GLN A 164 5.52 15.31 15.39
C GLN A 164 6.80 15.92 14.82
N GLU A 165 7.77 16.23 15.67
CA GLU A 165 9.13 16.63 15.32
C GLU A 165 9.94 15.52 14.65
N ASP A 166 9.61 14.25 14.93
CA ASP A 166 10.30 13.08 14.38
C ASP A 166 9.64 12.59 13.08
N ARG A 167 8.54 13.19 12.61
CA ARG A 167 7.77 12.71 11.44
C ARG A 167 8.61 12.64 10.15
N GLY A 168 9.61 13.51 10.00
CA GLY A 168 10.52 13.50 8.85
C GLY A 168 11.30 12.18 8.75
N LYS A 169 11.63 11.54 9.88
CA LYS A 169 12.28 10.23 9.90
C LYS A 169 11.38 9.15 9.30
N LEU A 170 10.08 9.16 9.65
CA LEU A 170 9.10 8.25 9.07
C LEU A 170 9.01 8.39 7.55
N PHE A 171 9.11 9.63 7.04
CA PHE A 171 9.09 9.89 5.59
C PHE A 171 10.31 9.29 4.90
N GLU A 172 11.50 9.53 5.46
CA GLU A 172 12.75 9.00 4.93
C GLU A 172 12.81 7.47 4.94
N TRP A 173 12.30 6.84 6.01
CA TRP A 173 12.23 5.38 6.12
C TRP A 173 11.20 4.80 5.17
N SER A 174 10.02 5.41 5.04
CA SER A 174 8.96 4.99 4.12
C SER A 174 9.45 5.00 2.67
N ASN A 175 10.11 6.08 2.23
CA ASN A 175 10.69 6.13 0.88
C ASN A 175 11.80 5.08 0.68
N ALA A 176 12.65 4.83 1.69
CA ALA A 176 13.69 3.81 1.59
C ALA A 176 13.15 2.36 1.50
N LEU A 177 11.95 2.11 2.04
CA LEU A 177 11.28 0.81 1.96
C LEU A 177 10.64 0.53 0.59
N ILE A 178 10.28 1.59 -0.16
CA ILE A 178 9.45 1.48 -1.36
C ILE A 178 10.23 1.79 -2.64
N ALA A 179 11.25 2.64 -2.58
CA ALA A 179 12.08 3.00 -3.74
C ALA A 179 12.98 1.86 -4.27
N GLU A 180 12.84 0.62 -3.77
CA GLU A 180 13.67 -0.52 -4.17
C GLU A 180 13.56 -0.84 -5.68
N ASP A 181 12.37 -0.66 -6.26
CA ASP A 181 12.10 -0.96 -7.67
C ASP A 181 12.28 0.26 -8.59
N ASP A 182 12.70 1.41 -8.05
CA ASP A 182 12.82 2.68 -8.79
C ASP A 182 14.29 3.03 -9.06
N PRO A 183 14.82 2.85 -10.29
CA PRO A 183 16.22 3.12 -10.58
C PRO A 183 16.66 4.58 -10.37
N GLU A 184 15.74 5.53 -10.43
CA GLU A 184 16.02 6.97 -10.27
C GLU A 184 16.04 7.37 -8.79
N TYR A 185 15.14 6.80 -7.99
CA TYR A 185 14.97 7.17 -6.59
C TYR A 185 15.54 6.16 -5.57
N ARG A 186 16.00 4.98 -6.01
CA ARG A 186 16.60 3.95 -5.15
C ARG A 186 17.88 4.46 -4.49
N PRO A 187 17.95 4.56 -3.15
CA PRO A 187 19.19 4.87 -2.46
C PRO A 187 20.23 3.76 -2.64
N SER A 188 21.51 4.07 -2.42
CA SER A 188 22.54 3.01 -2.41
C SER A 188 22.20 1.92 -1.38
N PRO A 189 22.64 0.66 -1.58
CA PRO A 189 22.42 -0.41 -0.61
C PRO A 189 22.88 -0.04 0.80
N GLU A 190 23.99 0.68 0.94
CA GLU A 190 24.53 1.14 2.22
C GLU A 190 23.62 2.17 2.88
N VAL A 191 23.14 3.16 2.13
CA VAL A 191 22.21 4.19 2.63
C VAL A 191 20.89 3.55 3.05
N THR A 192 20.40 2.60 2.25
CA THR A 192 19.20 1.83 2.59
C THR A 192 19.41 1.06 3.89
N ALA A 193 20.49 0.28 4.02
CA ALA A 193 20.79 -0.46 5.23
C ALA A 193 20.91 0.45 6.47
N GLN A 194 21.54 1.62 6.33
CA GLN A 194 21.66 2.60 7.42
C GLN A 194 20.28 3.12 7.85
N LYS A 195 19.41 3.52 6.92
CA LYS A 195 18.06 4.00 7.22
C LYS A 195 17.23 2.94 7.92
N LEU A 196 17.31 1.68 7.48
CA LEU A 196 16.55 0.59 8.08
C LEU A 196 17.09 0.21 9.47
N ALA A 197 18.40 0.30 9.69
CA ALA A 197 18.98 0.15 11.02
C ALA A 197 18.49 1.26 11.98
N SER A 198 18.52 2.52 11.55
CA SER A 198 17.99 3.65 12.34
C SER A 198 16.49 3.51 12.64
N MET A 199 15.71 3.03 11.67
CA MET A 199 14.29 2.74 11.87
C MET A 199 14.07 1.65 12.93
N ARG A 200 14.83 0.54 12.85
CA ARG A 200 14.75 -0.55 13.85
C ARG A 200 15.10 -0.06 15.24
N GLU A 201 16.17 0.71 15.39
CA GLU A 201 16.59 1.27 16.69
C GLU A 201 15.51 2.19 17.27
N TYR A 202 14.92 3.05 16.43
CA TYR A 202 13.85 3.93 16.83
C TYR A 202 12.60 3.14 17.27
N ALA A 203 12.22 2.13 16.50
CA ALA A 203 11.09 1.26 16.80
C ALA A 203 11.28 0.54 18.16
N ILE A 204 12.48 0.03 18.44
CA ILE A 204 12.82 -0.61 19.73
C ILE A 204 12.77 0.41 20.88
N THR A 205 13.26 1.62 20.66
CA THR A 205 13.16 2.71 21.65
C THR A 205 11.70 3.01 21.97
N LEU A 206 10.84 3.08 20.96
CA LEU A 206 9.41 3.33 21.13
C LEU A 206 8.72 2.16 21.85
N TRP A 207 9.08 0.91 21.50
CA TRP A 207 8.65 -0.28 22.22
C TRP A 207 8.96 -0.18 23.72
N ASN A 208 10.22 0.06 24.10
CA ASN A 208 10.62 0.12 25.50
C ASN A 208 9.88 1.25 26.25
N LYS A 209 9.73 2.42 25.64
CA LYS A 209 8.95 3.53 26.21
C LYS A 209 7.49 3.14 26.47
N ARG A 210 6.86 2.38 25.58
CA ARG A 210 5.46 1.97 25.72
C ARG A 210 5.25 0.74 26.61
N VAL A 211 6.26 -0.10 26.79
CA VAL A 211 6.28 -1.12 27.86
C VAL A 211 6.22 -0.44 29.22
N GLU A 212 7.07 0.57 29.44
CA GLU A 212 7.15 1.28 30.72
C GLU A 212 5.96 2.23 30.95
N ARG A 213 5.51 2.92 29.89
CA ARG A 213 4.46 3.94 29.94
C ARG A 213 3.54 3.81 28.74
N PRO A 214 2.52 2.93 28.81
CA PRO A 214 1.54 2.77 27.75
C PRO A 214 0.78 4.08 27.48
N GLY A 215 0.61 4.41 26.20
CA GLY A 215 -0.24 5.50 25.73
C GLY A 215 -1.52 4.98 25.07
N SER A 216 -2.17 5.83 24.28
CA SER A 216 -3.37 5.51 23.49
C SER A 216 -3.08 5.26 22.00
N ASP A 217 -1.81 5.19 21.62
CA ASP A 217 -1.34 4.96 20.25
C ASP A 217 -1.29 3.47 19.87
N LEU A 218 -1.16 3.19 18.57
CA LEU A 218 -1.09 1.81 18.06
C LEU A 218 0.09 1.03 18.62
N ILE A 219 1.22 1.69 18.91
CA ILE A 219 2.40 0.99 19.43
C ILE A 219 2.14 0.48 20.84
N SER A 220 1.47 1.30 21.66
CA SER A 220 0.99 0.90 22.98
C SER A 220 0.04 -0.27 22.92
N MET A 221 -0.87 -0.28 21.93
CA MET A 221 -1.75 -1.44 21.69
C MET A 221 -0.96 -2.69 21.31
N LEU A 222 0.00 -2.59 20.40
CA LEU A 222 0.80 -3.72 19.92
C LEU A 222 1.67 -4.32 21.02
N VAL A 223 2.37 -3.49 21.78
CA VAL A 223 3.25 -3.92 22.88
C VAL A 223 2.50 -4.72 23.95
N ASN A 224 1.23 -4.38 24.19
CA ASN A 224 0.39 -5.05 25.19
C ASN A 224 -0.51 -6.15 24.59
N SER A 225 -0.34 -6.46 23.31
CA SER A 225 -1.15 -7.45 22.60
C SER A 225 -0.60 -8.87 22.76
N ARG A 226 -1.45 -9.86 22.44
CA ARG A 226 -1.09 -11.28 22.41
C ARG A 226 -1.40 -11.89 21.05
N ILE A 227 -0.44 -12.61 20.46
CA ILE A 227 -0.58 -13.41 19.24
C ILE A 227 -0.79 -14.87 19.66
N ASP A 228 -1.93 -15.45 19.27
CA ASP A 228 -2.24 -16.86 19.57
C ASP A 228 -2.09 -17.24 21.05
N GLY A 229 -2.45 -16.31 21.95
CA GLY A 229 -2.32 -16.48 23.40
C GLY A 229 -0.96 -16.06 23.96
N GLU A 230 0.07 -15.94 23.14
CA GLU A 230 1.43 -15.55 23.55
C GLU A 230 1.66 -14.04 23.46
N PRO A 231 2.46 -13.43 24.35
CA PRO A 231 2.83 -12.02 24.23
C PRO A 231 3.48 -11.69 22.89
N MET A 232 3.14 -10.52 22.34
CA MET A 232 3.81 -9.96 21.17
C MET A 232 5.33 -9.92 21.38
N THR A 233 6.10 -10.50 20.45
CA THR A 233 7.56 -10.42 20.50
C THR A 233 8.06 -9.14 19.81
N ARG A 234 9.32 -8.77 20.10
CA ARG A 234 9.95 -7.60 19.46
C ARG A 234 10.08 -7.77 17.94
N GLU A 235 10.36 -8.98 17.48
CA GLU A 235 10.49 -9.32 16.06
C GLU A 235 9.14 -9.14 15.33
N GLN A 236 8.06 -9.65 15.92
CA GLN A 236 6.70 -9.50 15.40
C GLN A 236 6.27 -8.02 15.35
N TYR A 237 6.68 -7.26 16.36
CA TYR A 237 6.48 -5.81 16.41
C TYR A 237 7.25 -5.07 15.33
N LEU A 238 8.52 -5.40 15.12
CA LEU A 238 9.33 -4.78 14.07
C LEU A 238 8.70 -5.02 12.68
N GLY A 239 8.28 -6.25 12.38
CA GLY A 239 7.56 -6.55 11.12
C GLY A 239 6.28 -5.73 10.95
N THR A 240 5.51 -5.55 12.03
CA THR A 240 4.29 -4.74 12.02
C THR A 240 4.58 -3.24 11.87
N PHE A 241 5.62 -2.74 12.55
CA PHE A 241 6.05 -1.35 12.47
C PHE A 241 6.46 -0.97 11.05
N VAL A 242 7.27 -1.82 10.41
CA VAL A 242 7.70 -1.65 9.00
C VAL A 242 6.50 -1.55 8.07
N LEU A 243 5.52 -2.46 8.23
CA LEU A 243 4.30 -2.43 7.42
C LEU A 243 3.54 -1.12 7.57
N LEU A 244 3.38 -0.62 8.79
CA LEU A 244 2.66 0.63 9.04
C LEU A 244 3.39 1.83 8.45
N VAL A 245 4.73 1.86 8.51
CA VAL A 245 5.55 2.92 7.92
C VAL A 245 5.51 2.91 6.40
N ALA A 246 5.55 1.74 5.77
CA ALA A 246 5.45 1.61 4.31
C ALA A 246 4.03 1.95 3.81
N ALA A 247 2.99 1.35 4.39
CA ALA A 247 1.65 1.38 3.82
C ALA A 247 0.93 2.73 3.97
N GLY A 248 1.15 3.44 5.09
CA GLY A 248 0.31 4.58 5.48
C GLY A 248 0.58 5.90 4.76
N ASN A 249 1.72 6.01 4.07
CA ASN A 249 2.21 7.29 3.59
C ASN A 249 1.99 7.49 2.09
N GLU A 250 2.66 6.69 1.26
CA GLU A 250 2.69 6.90 -0.19
C GLU A 250 1.32 6.74 -0.86
N THR A 251 0.56 5.69 -0.50
CA THR A 251 -0.73 5.42 -1.14
C THR A 251 -1.73 6.55 -0.91
N THR A 252 -1.77 7.09 0.31
CA THR A 252 -2.62 8.24 0.68
C THR A 252 -2.14 9.51 0.00
N ARG A 253 -0.82 9.78 0.00
CA ARG A 253 -0.21 10.92 -0.72
C ARG A 253 -0.59 10.91 -2.19
N ASN A 254 -0.43 9.77 -2.86
CA ASN A 254 -0.70 9.62 -4.28
C ASN A 254 -2.20 9.76 -4.58
N SER A 255 -3.08 9.27 -3.69
CA SER A 255 -4.53 9.49 -3.81
C SER A 255 -4.89 10.98 -3.74
N ILE A 256 -4.31 11.73 -2.80
CA ILE A 256 -4.55 13.17 -2.64
C ILE A 256 -4.02 13.93 -3.87
N ALA A 257 -2.78 13.67 -4.27
CA ALA A 257 -2.15 14.34 -5.42
C ALA A 257 -2.86 14.00 -6.74
N GLY A 258 -3.11 12.71 -7.01
CA GLY A 258 -3.80 12.25 -8.20
C GLY A 258 -5.27 12.70 -8.25
N GLY A 259 -5.94 12.78 -7.09
CA GLY A 259 -7.29 13.32 -7.00
C GLY A 259 -7.34 14.81 -7.31
N PHE A 260 -6.37 15.59 -6.84
CA PHE A 260 -6.24 17.00 -7.18
C PHE A 260 -5.97 17.20 -8.68
N LEU A 261 -5.06 16.41 -9.26
CA LEU A 261 -4.80 16.43 -10.70
C LEU A 261 -6.07 16.10 -11.50
N ALA A 262 -6.80 15.04 -11.13
CA ALA A 262 -8.05 14.67 -11.80
C ALA A 262 -9.09 15.80 -11.77
N LEU A 263 -9.23 16.50 -10.64
CA LEU A 263 -10.13 17.66 -10.52
C LEU A 263 -9.65 18.88 -11.32
N ALA A 264 -8.34 19.04 -11.51
CA ALA A 264 -7.78 20.08 -12.36
C ALA A 264 -8.05 19.80 -13.85
N GLU A 265 -7.99 18.54 -14.26
CA GLU A 265 -8.30 18.07 -15.62
C GLU A 265 -9.80 18.04 -15.93
N HIS A 266 -10.66 17.96 -14.89
CA HIS A 266 -12.12 17.92 -15.00
C HIS A 266 -12.76 19.08 -14.23
N PRO A 267 -12.62 20.34 -14.72
CA PRO A 267 -13.05 21.54 -14.01
C PRO A 267 -14.56 21.58 -13.72
N GLU A 268 -15.37 20.88 -14.51
CA GLU A 268 -16.81 20.73 -14.27
C GLU A 268 -17.10 19.86 -13.03
N GLN A 269 -16.35 18.78 -12.80
CA GLN A 269 -16.48 17.98 -11.57
C GLN A 269 -16.01 18.77 -10.36
N LYS A 270 -14.89 19.50 -10.49
CA LYS A 270 -14.42 20.43 -9.45
C LYS A 270 -15.49 21.46 -9.09
N ARG A 271 -16.13 22.08 -10.09
CA ARG A 271 -17.21 23.05 -9.86
C ARG A 271 -18.36 22.41 -9.10
N ARG A 272 -18.82 21.22 -9.51
CA ARG A 272 -19.90 20.48 -8.82
C ARG A 272 -19.58 20.23 -7.35
N LEU A 273 -18.34 19.85 -7.01
CA LEU A 273 -17.94 19.63 -5.61
C LEU A 273 -17.88 20.91 -4.77
N LEU A 274 -17.49 22.03 -5.39
CA LEU A 274 -17.47 23.34 -4.72
C LEU A 274 -18.89 23.86 -4.47
N ASP A 275 -19.79 23.65 -5.42
CA ASP A 275 -21.17 24.09 -5.35
C ASP A 275 -22.01 23.19 -4.41
N ASP A 276 -21.66 21.91 -4.28
CA ASP A 276 -22.31 20.95 -3.38
C ASP A 276 -21.30 20.09 -2.59
N PRO A 277 -20.90 20.52 -1.39
CA PRO A 277 -20.00 19.78 -0.51
C PRO A 277 -20.54 18.42 -0.01
N SER A 278 -21.85 18.16 -0.13
CA SER A 278 -22.42 16.86 0.28
C SER A 278 -21.89 15.70 -0.59
N LEU A 279 -21.38 16.01 -1.78
CA LEU A 279 -20.77 15.05 -2.70
C LEU A 279 -19.38 14.57 -2.25
N MET A 280 -18.76 15.18 -1.24
CA MET A 280 -17.37 14.91 -0.85
C MET A 280 -17.10 13.44 -0.51
N SER A 281 -18.06 12.75 0.13
CA SER A 281 -17.91 11.32 0.44
C SER A 281 -17.85 10.44 -0.82
N SER A 282 -18.68 10.75 -1.82
CA SER A 282 -18.64 10.07 -3.12
C SER A 282 -17.38 10.41 -3.91
N ALA A 283 -16.95 11.68 -3.85
CA ALA A 283 -15.72 12.15 -4.50
C ALA A 283 -14.48 11.45 -3.94
N ALA A 284 -14.39 11.28 -2.62
CA ALA A 284 -13.28 10.54 -2.00
C ALA A 284 -13.20 9.09 -2.50
N SER A 285 -14.35 8.41 -2.64
CA SER A 285 -14.41 7.05 -3.20
C SER A 285 -13.99 7.01 -4.66
N GLU A 286 -14.45 7.98 -5.45
CA GLU A 286 -14.11 8.11 -6.86
C GLU A 286 -12.62 8.45 -7.07
N ILE A 287 -12.02 9.28 -6.22
CA ILE A 287 -10.58 9.56 -6.25
C ILE A 287 -9.78 8.27 -6.03
N VAL A 288 -10.15 7.45 -5.03
CA VAL A 288 -9.45 6.17 -4.77
C VAL A 288 -9.58 5.23 -5.96
N ARG A 289 -10.77 5.11 -6.56
CA ARG A 289 -11.00 4.32 -7.77
C ARG A 289 -10.19 4.86 -8.96
N TRP A 290 -10.27 6.16 -9.22
CA TRP A 290 -9.67 6.83 -10.36
C TRP A 290 -8.15 6.76 -10.36
N VAL A 291 -7.55 7.07 -9.20
CA VAL A 291 -6.09 7.09 -8.99
C VAL A 291 -5.53 5.68 -8.86
N SER A 292 -6.22 4.79 -8.12
CA SER A 292 -5.74 3.42 -7.86
C SER A 292 -4.27 3.38 -7.40
N PRO A 293 -3.94 4.01 -6.25
CA PRO A 293 -2.55 4.23 -5.83
C PRO A 293 -1.74 2.94 -5.63
N VAL A 294 -2.42 1.82 -5.34
CA VAL A 294 -1.84 0.48 -5.43
C VAL A 294 -2.29 -0.11 -6.76
N MET A 295 -1.38 -0.14 -7.74
CA MET A 295 -1.70 -0.65 -9.07
C MET A 295 -1.92 -2.15 -9.08
N HIS A 296 -1.13 -2.90 -8.32
CA HIS A 296 -1.22 -4.35 -8.29
C HIS A 296 -0.77 -4.96 -6.96
N MET A 297 -1.15 -6.23 -6.75
CA MET A 297 -0.61 -7.12 -5.71
C MET A 297 -0.39 -8.51 -6.29
N ARG A 298 0.56 -9.25 -5.73
CA ARG A 298 0.84 -10.65 -6.03
C ARG A 298 0.04 -11.60 -5.13
N ARG A 299 -0.31 -12.74 -5.69
CA ARG A 299 -0.58 -14.00 -5.00
C ARG A 299 0.25 -15.13 -5.60
N THR A 300 0.31 -16.26 -4.89
CA THR A 300 0.87 -17.51 -5.40
C THR A 300 -0.18 -18.62 -5.29
N ALA A 301 -0.44 -19.33 -6.40
CA ALA A 301 -1.34 -20.48 -6.37
C ALA A 301 -0.71 -21.64 -5.59
N LEU A 302 -1.45 -22.23 -4.64
CA LEU A 302 -0.98 -23.37 -3.81
C LEU A 302 -1.40 -24.72 -4.37
N GLU A 303 -2.47 -24.74 -5.15
CA GLU A 303 -3.05 -25.91 -5.79
C GLU A 303 -3.51 -25.56 -7.22
N PRO A 304 -3.77 -26.56 -8.09
CA PRO A 304 -4.30 -26.29 -9.42
C PRO A 304 -5.64 -25.54 -9.33
N ALA A 305 -5.76 -24.45 -10.09
CA ALA A 305 -6.95 -23.60 -10.09
C ALA A 305 -7.28 -23.10 -11.51
N GLU A 306 -8.48 -22.55 -11.68
CA GLU A 306 -8.88 -21.86 -12.91
C GLU A 306 -9.25 -20.41 -12.59
N ILE A 307 -8.76 -19.47 -13.39
CA ILE A 307 -9.09 -18.05 -13.29
C ILE A 307 -9.46 -17.57 -14.70
N GLY A 308 -10.66 -17.00 -14.89
CA GLY A 308 -11.09 -16.50 -16.19
C GLY A 308 -10.98 -17.51 -17.34
N GLY A 309 -11.17 -18.81 -17.07
CA GLY A 309 -11.01 -19.89 -18.06
C GLY A 309 -9.58 -20.34 -18.34
N GLN A 310 -8.57 -19.78 -17.64
CA GLN A 310 -7.17 -20.20 -17.75
C GLN A 310 -6.77 -21.09 -16.58
N SER A 311 -6.08 -22.19 -16.87
CA SER A 311 -5.51 -23.07 -15.85
C SER A 311 -4.25 -22.46 -15.25
N VAL A 312 -4.20 -22.39 -13.91
CA VAL A 312 -3.06 -21.90 -13.13
C VAL A 312 -2.54 -23.05 -12.25
N GLY A 313 -1.23 -23.26 -12.27
CA GLY A 313 -0.58 -24.36 -11.56
C GLY A 313 -0.07 -23.98 -10.16
N PRO A 314 0.20 -24.97 -9.29
CA PRO A 314 0.88 -24.73 -8.01
C PRO A 314 2.23 -24.03 -8.20
N GLY A 315 2.48 -23.01 -7.39
CA GLY A 315 3.67 -22.15 -7.44
C GLY A 315 3.61 -21.02 -8.47
N ASP A 316 2.55 -20.94 -9.28
CA ASP A 316 2.41 -19.88 -10.26
C ASP A 316 2.18 -18.52 -9.59
N LYS A 317 2.90 -17.51 -10.09
CA LYS A 317 2.75 -16.11 -9.70
C LYS A 317 1.49 -15.54 -10.37
N VAL A 318 0.59 -14.99 -9.57
CA VAL A 318 -0.66 -14.35 -10.05
C VAL A 318 -0.64 -12.88 -9.64
N ILE A 319 -0.67 -11.96 -10.60
CA ILE A 319 -0.67 -10.51 -10.36
C ILE A 319 -2.07 -9.95 -10.61
N LEU A 320 -2.62 -9.30 -9.58
CA LEU A 320 -3.94 -8.69 -9.57
C LEU A 320 -3.81 -7.20 -9.90
N TRP A 321 -4.19 -6.79 -11.10
CA TRP A 321 -4.10 -5.39 -11.54
C TRP A 321 -5.32 -4.56 -11.11
N TYR A 322 -5.29 -4.06 -9.88
CA TYR A 322 -6.38 -3.24 -9.31
C TYR A 322 -6.68 -1.99 -10.13
N CYS A 323 -5.66 -1.33 -10.71
CA CYS A 323 -5.88 -0.17 -11.57
C CYS A 323 -6.65 -0.49 -12.85
N SER A 324 -6.64 -1.75 -13.30
CA SER A 324 -7.50 -2.24 -14.38
C SER A 324 -8.91 -2.54 -13.87
N ALA A 325 -9.04 -3.31 -12.78
CA ALA A 325 -10.34 -3.67 -12.21
C ALA A 325 -11.18 -2.45 -11.83
N ASN A 326 -10.55 -1.41 -11.29
CA ASN A 326 -11.22 -0.17 -10.91
C ASN A 326 -11.76 0.62 -12.11
N ARG A 327 -11.49 0.20 -13.35
CA ARG A 327 -12.03 0.78 -14.58
C ARG A 327 -12.68 -0.28 -15.49
N ASP A 328 -13.08 -1.41 -14.93
CA ASP A 328 -13.75 -2.47 -15.67
C ASP A 328 -15.18 -2.06 -16.06
N GLU A 329 -15.42 -1.92 -17.36
CA GLU A 329 -16.72 -1.48 -17.91
C GLU A 329 -17.86 -2.50 -17.72
N SER A 330 -17.53 -3.72 -17.27
CA SER A 330 -18.56 -4.70 -16.87
C SER A 330 -19.14 -4.42 -15.48
N VAL A 331 -18.50 -3.56 -14.69
CA VAL A 331 -18.89 -3.21 -13.31
C VAL A 331 -19.24 -1.73 -13.16
N PHE A 332 -18.44 -0.83 -13.75
CA PHE A 332 -18.61 0.62 -13.71
C PHE A 332 -19.08 1.18 -15.05
#